data_AF-K1ZQK2-F1
#
_entry.id   AF-K1ZQK2-F1
#
_cell.length_a   1.000
_cell.length_b   1.000
_cell.length_c   1.000
_cell.angle_alpha   90.00
_cell.angle_beta   90.00
_cell.angle_gamma   90.00
#
_symmetry.space_group_name_H-M   'P 1'
#
loop_
_entity.id
_entity.type
_entity.pdbx_description
1 polymer ?
#
loop_
_entity_poly.entity_id
_entity_poly.type
_entity_poly.pdbx_seq_one_letter_code
_entity_poly.pdbx_strand_id
1 'polypeptide(L)'
;MNQHVNQKLIVRLLLAWVLLSILIGAAVFFIEVRKIDAYVVALASEESRDFERDHSKFLNNPDQLHLEQLREESRKHVEDGHFISVKLYNRDREMIVEANHPDARLIEEKINSHRLDIALIDDIHFQQFYGAGGQIYVMVQIPLKTAGHKIEGYFEGVYKADPRKMAEIKNRILLSLLQVVVIIFFTALVIYPIVLFLNRGLIRMTRDLYHANVGMLKVLGGAIAKRDSDTNIHNYRVTIFAVRLAETVGLKREYIAGLIKGSFLHDVGKIAISDRILLKPGKLTNEEWEVMKTHVRHGVDIVGHYGWLKDAADVVRYHHAKFDGSGYEVGLKGHDIPINARIFAVADVFDALTSRRPYKEPFALEEVMRILTEGRGSHFDPMLIGAFAQIADSLYEEISGVDDRLLENSLDGLIDRYFSTGLQESDRLNCWEFMKCGREVGGLKAQELGVCPVYPDHGRHCARIVGTPCGGEVQGFFARKFGNCRKCPFFRSKHYDRIFGRKTEAL
;
A
#
# COMPACT_ATOMS: atom_id res chain seq x y z
N MET A 1 -2.96 -8.41 7.84
CA MET A 1 -2.68 -7.41 6.79
C MET A 1 -1.21 -6.98 6.67
N ASN A 2 -0.45 -6.86 7.78
CA ASN A 2 0.99 -6.54 7.73
C ASN A 2 1.81 -7.51 6.87
N GLN A 3 1.51 -8.81 6.89
CA GLN A 3 2.18 -9.79 6.01
C GLN A 3 1.90 -9.54 4.52
N HIS A 4 0.65 -9.26 4.13
CA HIS A 4 0.32 -8.97 2.73
C HIS A 4 0.89 -7.64 2.23
N VAL A 5 0.95 -6.61 3.08
CA VAL A 5 1.60 -5.33 2.73
C VAL A 5 3.10 -5.53 2.58
N ASN A 6 3.74 -6.26 3.49
CA ASN A 6 5.16 -6.59 3.40
C ASN A 6 5.47 -7.43 2.15
N GLN A 7 4.67 -8.47 1.88
CA GLN A 7 4.81 -9.31 0.68
C GLN A 7 4.69 -8.49 -0.60
N LYS A 8 3.64 -7.66 -0.73
CA LYS A 8 3.46 -6.80 -1.90
C LYS A 8 4.58 -5.78 -2.06
N LEU A 9 5.07 -5.21 -0.95
CA LEU A 9 6.15 -4.24 -0.97
C LEU A 9 7.48 -4.89 -1.37
N ILE A 10 7.81 -6.06 -0.82
CA ILE A 10 8.99 -6.83 -1.17
C ILE A 10 8.96 -7.19 -2.66
N VAL A 11 7.84 -7.72 -3.17
CA VAL A 11 7.70 -8.07 -4.59
C VAL A 11 7.90 -6.84 -5.48
N ARG A 12 7.30 -5.69 -5.14
CA ARG A 12 7.47 -4.45 -5.91
C ARG A 12 8.90 -3.94 -5.91
N LEU A 13 9.59 -3.99 -4.76
CA LEU A 13 10.98 -3.57 -4.66
C LEU A 13 11.93 -4.52 -5.40
N LEU A 14 11.66 -5.84 -5.36
CA LEU A 14 12.41 -6.82 -6.15
C LEU A 14 12.21 -6.61 -7.65
N LEU A 15 10.97 -6.38 -8.11
CA LEU A 15 10.69 -6.07 -9.51
C LEU A 15 11.37 -4.77 -9.94
N ALA A 16 11.32 -3.73 -9.11
CA ALA A 16 12.01 -2.47 -9.38
C ALA A 16 13.53 -2.66 -9.44
N TRP A 17 14.11 -3.45 -8.53
CA TRP A 17 15.54 -3.77 -8.54
C TRP A 17 15.96 -4.49 -9.82
N VAL A 18 15.22 -5.53 -10.24
CA VAL A 18 15.49 -6.25 -11.50
C VAL A 18 15.39 -5.32 -12.70
N LEU A 19 14.32 -4.53 -12.79
CA LEU A 19 14.09 -3.62 -13.91
C LEU A 19 15.14 -2.52 -14.01
N LEU A 20 15.50 -1.87 -12.89
CA LEU A 20 16.59 -0.88 -12.85
C LEU A 20 17.93 -1.52 -13.21
N SER A 21 18.21 -2.73 -12.70
CA SER A 21 19.47 -3.44 -12.99
C SER A 21 19.60 -3.75 -14.48
N ILE A 22 18.52 -4.15 -15.14
CA ILE A 22 18.51 -4.39 -16.59
C ILE A 22 18.71 -3.08 -17.36
N LEU A 23 17.97 -2.02 -17.02
CA LEU A 23 18.03 -0.74 -17.73
C LEU A 23 19.40 -0.07 -17.60
N ILE A 24 19.89 0.07 -16.37
CA ILE A 24 21.19 0.70 -16.10
C ILE A 24 22.33 -0.21 -16.58
N GLY A 25 22.21 -1.52 -16.37
CA GLY A 25 23.18 -2.50 -16.88
C GLY A 25 23.31 -2.47 -18.39
N ALA A 26 22.20 -2.38 -19.14
CA ALA A 26 22.21 -2.24 -20.59
C ALA A 26 22.90 -0.95 -21.05
N ALA A 27 22.64 0.17 -20.37
CA ALA A 27 23.31 1.44 -20.66
C ALA A 27 24.83 1.36 -20.41
N VAL A 28 25.25 0.79 -19.28
CA VAL A 28 26.66 0.60 -18.94
C VAL A 28 27.34 -0.33 -19.94
N PHE A 29 26.70 -1.45 -20.30
CA PHE A 29 27.21 -2.38 -21.31
C PHE A 29 27.44 -1.66 -22.65
N PHE A 30 26.46 -0.89 -23.12
CA PHE A 30 26.58 -0.15 -24.38
C PHE A 30 27.71 0.89 -24.36
N ILE A 31 27.86 1.61 -23.25
CA ILE A 31 28.96 2.57 -23.05
C ILE A 31 30.31 1.87 -23.06
N GLU A 32 30.45 0.75 -22.34
CA GLU A 32 31.72 0.02 -22.29
C GLU A 32 32.08 -0.62 -23.63
N VAL A 33 31.13 -1.19 -24.37
CA VAL A 33 31.38 -1.73 -25.71
C VAL A 33 31.89 -0.63 -26.65
N ARG A 34 31.28 0.57 -26.65
CA ARG A 34 31.77 1.69 -27.46
C ARG A 34 33.18 2.15 -27.09
N LYS A 35 33.59 2.00 -25.83
CA LYS A 35 34.98 2.28 -25.42
C LYS A 35 35.96 1.26 -25.99
N ILE A 36 35.54 0.00 -26.17
CA ILE A 36 36.36 -1.03 -26.84
C ILE A 36 36.63 -0.60 -28.27
N ASP A 37 35.57 -0.24 -29.01
CA ASP A 37 35.68 0.15 -30.42
C ASP A 37 36.67 1.33 -30.57
N ALA A 38 36.51 2.37 -29.75
CA ALA A 38 37.41 3.52 -29.74
C ALA A 38 38.85 3.15 -29.34
N TYR A 39 39.04 2.24 -28.38
CA TYR A 39 40.36 1.80 -27.93
C TYR A 39 41.12 1.02 -29.01
N VAL A 40 40.47 0.07 -29.67
CA VAL A 40 41.12 -0.76 -30.71
C VAL A 40 41.47 0.11 -31.92
N VAL A 41 40.60 1.04 -32.29
CA VAL A 41 40.87 2.00 -33.38
C VAL A 41 42.04 2.92 -33.04
N ALA A 42 42.12 3.42 -31.80
CA ALA A 42 43.23 4.26 -31.36
C ALA A 42 44.58 3.52 -31.42
N LEU A 43 44.61 2.26 -30.98
CA LEU A 43 45.82 1.43 -31.01
C LEU A 43 46.27 1.13 -32.45
N ALA A 44 45.33 0.77 -33.33
CA ALA A 44 45.64 0.54 -34.74
C ALA A 44 46.09 1.82 -35.47
N SER A 45 45.52 2.99 -35.12
CA SER A 45 45.94 4.29 -35.64
C SER A 45 47.31 4.75 -35.11
N GLU A 46 47.71 4.31 -33.90
CA GLU A 46 49.03 4.61 -33.34
C GLU A 46 50.11 3.80 -34.07
N GLU A 47 49.92 2.50 -34.20
CA GLU A 47 50.85 1.60 -34.90
C GLU A 47 50.92 1.91 -36.41
N SER A 48 49.85 2.43 -37.03
CA SER A 48 49.90 2.87 -38.43
C SER A 48 50.79 4.10 -38.68
N ARG A 49 51.08 4.93 -37.67
CA ARG A 49 51.94 6.12 -37.84
C ARG A 49 53.40 5.75 -38.10
N ASP A 50 53.84 4.60 -37.63
CA ASP A 50 55.19 4.12 -37.91
C ASP A 50 55.33 3.82 -39.41
N PHE A 51 54.30 3.25 -40.05
CA PHE A 51 54.24 3.06 -41.49
C PHE A 51 54.16 4.36 -42.30
N GLU A 52 53.46 5.38 -41.80
CA GLU A 52 53.43 6.70 -42.44
C GLU A 52 54.84 7.32 -42.52
N ARG A 53 55.64 7.15 -41.46
CA ARG A 53 57.03 7.63 -41.42
C ARG A 53 57.91 6.94 -42.46
N ASP A 54 57.80 5.62 -42.57
CA ASP A 54 58.64 4.84 -43.50
C ASP A 54 58.17 5.02 -44.96
N HIS A 55 56.87 5.15 -45.19
CA HIS A 55 56.33 5.51 -46.50
C HIS A 55 56.75 6.91 -46.94
N SER A 56 56.78 7.89 -46.02
CA SER A 56 57.26 9.24 -46.31
C SER A 56 58.72 9.25 -46.80
N LYS A 57 59.59 8.40 -46.22
CA LYS A 57 60.98 8.26 -46.70
C LYS A 57 61.04 7.77 -48.14
N PHE A 58 60.21 6.78 -48.50
CA PHE A 58 60.11 6.27 -49.87
C PHE A 58 59.57 7.31 -50.85
N LEU A 59 58.50 8.04 -50.49
CA LEU A 59 57.92 9.07 -51.36
C LEU A 59 58.91 10.20 -51.69
N ASN A 60 59.80 10.53 -50.76
CA ASN A 60 60.84 11.53 -50.97
C ASN A 60 61.95 11.06 -51.93
N ASN A 61 62.18 9.75 -52.05
CA ASN A 61 63.17 9.14 -52.94
C ASN A 61 62.64 7.83 -53.55
N PRO A 62 61.81 7.89 -54.60
CA PRO A 62 61.18 6.71 -55.18
C PRO A 62 62.16 5.94 -56.08
N ASP A 63 63.16 5.30 -55.46
CA ASP A 63 64.09 4.38 -56.13
C ASP A 63 63.79 2.91 -55.76
N GLN A 64 64.43 1.99 -56.47
CA GLN A 64 64.23 0.56 -56.27
C GLN A 64 64.73 0.10 -54.88
N LEU A 65 65.73 0.79 -54.32
CA LEU A 65 66.33 0.45 -53.03
C LEU A 65 65.39 0.78 -51.85
N HIS A 66 64.79 1.96 -51.85
CA HIS A 66 63.81 2.39 -50.85
C HIS A 66 62.50 1.60 -50.98
N LEU A 67 62.13 1.15 -52.18
CA LEU A 67 60.99 0.24 -52.37
C LEU A 67 61.24 -1.12 -51.72
N GLU A 68 62.45 -1.68 -51.87
CA GLU A 68 62.84 -2.93 -51.24
C GLU A 68 62.91 -2.79 -49.70
N GLN A 69 63.43 -1.66 -49.20
CA GLN A 69 63.43 -1.35 -47.76
C GLN A 69 62.01 -1.26 -47.20
N LEU A 70 61.11 -0.53 -47.86
CA LEU A 70 59.71 -0.39 -47.44
C LEU A 70 58.98 -1.73 -47.42
N ARG A 71 59.27 -2.61 -48.39
CA ARG A 71 58.72 -3.98 -48.43
C ARG A 71 59.22 -4.82 -47.27
N GLU A 72 60.51 -4.74 -46.95
CA GLU A 72 61.10 -5.50 -45.86
C GLU A 72 60.64 -5.00 -44.48
N GLU A 73 60.56 -3.68 -44.29
CA GLU A 73 60.01 -3.07 -43.07
C GLU A 73 58.53 -3.43 -42.88
N SER A 74 57.74 -3.44 -43.97
CA SER A 74 56.34 -3.87 -43.94
C SER A 74 56.18 -5.34 -43.60
N ARG A 75 57.04 -6.21 -44.14
CA ARG A 75 57.06 -7.64 -43.79
C ARG A 75 57.40 -7.83 -42.32
N LYS A 76 58.42 -7.14 -41.83
CA LYS A 76 58.83 -7.22 -40.42
C LYS A 76 57.72 -6.77 -39.47
N HIS A 77 57.00 -5.69 -39.78
CA HIS A 77 55.85 -5.27 -38.95
C HIS A 77 54.69 -6.27 -38.98
N VAL A 78 54.54 -7.03 -40.06
CA VAL A 78 53.50 -8.07 -40.17
C VAL A 78 53.90 -9.37 -39.45
N GLU A 79 55.21 -9.66 -39.34
CA GLU A 79 55.74 -10.81 -38.61
C GLU A 79 55.87 -10.54 -37.10
N ASP A 80 56.33 -9.35 -36.71
CA ASP A 80 56.60 -8.97 -35.32
C ASP A 80 55.45 -8.19 -34.67
N GLY A 81 54.55 -7.59 -35.46
CA GLY A 81 53.49 -6.69 -35.00
C GLY A 81 52.10 -7.31 -34.95
N HIS A 82 51.10 -6.46 -34.76
CA HIS A 82 49.70 -6.89 -34.64
C HIS A 82 48.90 -6.79 -35.95
N PHE A 83 49.49 -6.17 -36.98
CA PHE A 83 48.93 -6.17 -38.33
C PHE A 83 49.20 -7.50 -39.03
N ILE A 84 48.13 -8.17 -39.45
CA ILE A 84 48.23 -9.43 -40.19
C ILE A 84 48.20 -9.23 -41.71
N SER A 85 47.79 -8.06 -42.18
CA SER A 85 47.81 -7.68 -43.59
C SER A 85 48.07 -6.18 -43.66
N VAL A 86 49.02 -5.79 -44.50
CA VAL A 86 49.38 -4.39 -44.77
C VAL A 86 49.48 -4.23 -46.29
N LYS A 87 48.79 -3.22 -46.82
CA LYS A 87 48.84 -2.82 -48.23
C LYS A 87 49.06 -1.32 -48.32
N LEU A 88 50.00 -0.92 -49.17
CA LEU A 88 50.27 0.49 -49.48
C LEU A 88 49.92 0.76 -50.93
N TYR A 89 49.21 1.85 -51.16
CA TYR A 89 48.79 2.30 -52.48
C TYR A 89 49.39 3.66 -52.80
N ASN A 90 49.80 3.88 -54.05
CA ASN A 90 50.22 5.20 -54.53
C ASN A 90 49.01 6.13 -54.73
N ARG A 91 49.28 7.38 -55.11
CA ARG A 91 48.25 8.37 -55.45
C ARG A 91 47.28 7.91 -56.55
N ASP A 92 47.77 7.13 -57.50
CA ASP A 92 47.00 6.58 -58.63
C ASP A 92 46.27 5.28 -58.27
N ARG A 93 46.29 4.88 -56.99
CA ARG A 93 45.62 3.72 -56.40
C ARG A 93 46.20 2.37 -56.83
N GLU A 94 47.41 2.38 -57.35
CA GLU A 94 48.16 1.17 -57.64
C GLU A 94 48.86 0.69 -56.37
N MET A 95 48.74 -0.61 -56.12
CA MET A 95 49.37 -1.25 -54.97
C MET A 95 50.89 -1.28 -55.15
N ILE A 96 51.62 -0.68 -54.20
CA ILE A 96 53.08 -0.60 -54.19
C ILE A 96 53.68 -1.73 -53.36
N VAL A 97 53.06 -1.99 -52.20
CA VAL A 97 53.50 -2.97 -51.21
C VAL A 97 52.33 -3.79 -50.72
N GLU A 98 52.56 -5.09 -50.59
CA GLU A 98 51.66 -6.02 -49.91
C GLU A 98 52.50 -6.93 -49.00
N ALA A 99 52.15 -6.95 -47.72
CA ALA A 99 52.72 -7.83 -46.72
C ALA A 99 51.58 -8.53 -45.98
N ASN A 100 51.56 -9.86 -45.99
CA ASN A 100 50.50 -10.66 -45.39
C ASN A 100 51.10 -11.74 -44.47
N HIS A 101 50.64 -11.79 -43.23
CA HIS A 101 50.90 -12.87 -42.30
C HIS A 101 50.14 -14.12 -42.77
N PRO A 102 50.64 -15.35 -42.56
CA PRO A 102 49.92 -16.58 -42.90
C PRO A 102 48.46 -16.63 -42.39
N ASP A 103 48.21 -16.04 -41.22
CA ASP A 103 46.89 -15.90 -40.60
C ASP A 103 45.89 -15.10 -41.45
N ALA A 104 46.34 -14.18 -42.31
CA ALA A 104 45.45 -13.38 -43.15
C ALA A 104 44.69 -14.22 -44.18
N ARG A 105 45.27 -15.35 -44.63
CA ARG A 105 44.63 -16.28 -45.57
C ARG A 105 43.36 -16.90 -44.99
N LEU A 106 43.29 -17.04 -43.66
CA LEU A 106 42.13 -17.62 -42.97
C LEU A 106 40.92 -16.69 -42.95
N ILE A 107 41.10 -15.40 -43.24
CA ILE A 107 40.06 -14.38 -43.19
C ILE A 107 39.99 -13.52 -44.45
N GLU A 108 40.68 -13.92 -45.52
CA GLU A 108 40.84 -13.13 -46.75
C GLU A 108 39.50 -12.77 -47.39
N GLU A 109 38.55 -13.70 -47.42
CA GLU A 109 37.18 -13.46 -47.91
C GLU A 109 36.46 -12.36 -47.11
N LYS A 110 36.65 -12.35 -45.79
CA LYS A 110 36.07 -11.33 -44.90
C LYS A 110 36.78 -9.99 -45.01
N ILE A 111 38.11 -9.99 -45.18
CA ILE A 111 38.89 -8.77 -45.46
C ILE A 111 38.33 -8.13 -46.73
N ASN A 112 38.18 -8.89 -47.81
CA ASN A 112 37.71 -8.37 -49.09
C ASN A 112 36.24 -7.88 -49.02
N SER A 113 35.37 -8.54 -48.25
CA SER A 113 33.97 -8.11 -48.12
C SER A 113 33.78 -6.84 -47.28
N HIS A 114 34.74 -6.51 -46.42
CA HIS A 114 34.72 -5.30 -45.58
C HIS A 114 35.65 -4.20 -46.14
N ARG A 115 36.30 -4.43 -47.29
CA ARG A 115 37.11 -3.42 -47.94
C ARG A 115 36.18 -2.36 -48.54
N LEU A 116 36.31 -1.11 -48.07
CA LEU A 116 35.70 0.04 -48.72
C LEU A 116 36.53 0.43 -49.96
N ASP A 117 35.88 0.99 -50.98
CA ASP A 117 36.59 1.59 -52.10
C ASP A 117 37.39 2.80 -51.58
N ILE A 118 38.71 2.71 -51.71
CA ILE A 118 39.68 3.75 -51.30
C ILE A 118 39.38 5.08 -51.99
N ALA A 119 38.63 5.07 -53.11
CA ALA A 119 38.13 6.25 -53.80
C ALA A 119 37.23 7.19 -52.99
N LEU A 120 36.66 6.70 -51.89
CA LEU A 120 35.67 7.41 -51.07
C LEU A 120 36.25 7.92 -49.73
N ILE A 121 37.57 7.85 -49.55
CA ILE A 121 38.25 8.02 -48.26
C ILE A 121 39.09 9.30 -48.24
N ASP A 122 38.53 10.40 -47.74
CA ASP A 122 39.26 11.68 -47.54
C ASP A 122 39.91 11.79 -46.14
N ASP A 123 39.49 10.94 -45.20
CA ASP A 123 39.90 10.87 -43.80
C ASP A 123 40.08 9.42 -43.31
N ILE A 124 40.62 9.23 -42.10
CA ILE A 124 40.85 7.89 -41.52
C ILE A 124 39.53 7.10 -41.46
N HIS A 125 39.47 5.99 -42.18
CA HIS A 125 38.35 5.06 -42.16
C HIS A 125 38.72 3.79 -41.40
N PHE A 126 37.81 3.29 -40.58
CA PHE A 126 38.01 2.04 -39.85
C PHE A 126 36.73 1.20 -39.85
N GLN A 127 36.90 -0.12 -39.93
CA GLN A 127 35.81 -1.06 -39.86
C GLN A 127 36.21 -2.29 -39.06
N GLN A 128 35.37 -2.66 -38.09
CA GLN A 128 35.56 -3.86 -37.29
C GLN A 128 34.80 -5.04 -37.90
N PHE A 129 35.42 -6.22 -37.88
CA PHE A 129 34.77 -7.47 -38.26
C PHE A 129 35.27 -8.65 -37.41
N TYR A 130 34.48 -9.72 -37.40
CA TYR A 130 34.72 -10.87 -36.51
C TYR A 130 35.17 -12.10 -37.32
N GLY A 131 36.27 -12.72 -36.91
CA GLY A 131 36.74 -13.99 -37.46
C GLY A 131 36.15 -15.23 -36.78
N ALA A 132 36.62 -16.40 -37.18
CA ALA A 132 36.26 -17.66 -36.53
C ALA A 132 36.70 -17.65 -35.05
N GLY A 133 35.87 -18.17 -34.14
CA GLY A 133 36.16 -18.20 -32.70
C GLY A 133 35.97 -16.87 -31.95
N GLY A 134 35.38 -15.85 -32.59
CA GLY A 134 35.09 -14.55 -31.95
C GLY A 134 36.28 -13.60 -31.84
N GLN A 135 37.34 -13.86 -32.61
CA GLN A 135 38.50 -12.98 -32.75
C GLN A 135 38.10 -11.66 -33.43
N ILE A 136 38.53 -10.54 -32.85
CA ILE A 136 38.23 -9.20 -33.36
C ILE A 136 39.36 -8.76 -34.30
N TYR A 137 38.98 -8.30 -35.48
CA TYR A 137 39.86 -7.67 -36.46
C TYR A 137 39.36 -6.26 -36.74
N VAL A 138 40.29 -5.33 -36.90
CA VAL A 138 39.99 -3.96 -37.28
C VAL A 138 40.74 -3.66 -38.57
N MET A 139 39.99 -3.41 -39.64
CA MET A 139 40.52 -2.85 -40.86
C MET A 139 40.64 -1.34 -40.67
N VAL A 140 41.80 -0.80 -41.02
CA VAL A 140 42.10 0.62 -40.96
C VAL A 140 42.60 1.04 -42.33
N GLN A 141 41.97 2.07 -42.90
CA GLN A 141 42.33 2.68 -44.17
C GLN A 141 42.64 4.16 -43.93
N ILE A 142 43.89 4.56 -44.12
CA ILE A 142 44.40 5.89 -43.79
C ILE A 142 44.94 6.56 -45.04
N PRO A 143 44.47 7.76 -45.40
CA PRO A 143 45.13 8.56 -46.42
C PRO A 143 46.47 9.09 -45.89
N LEU A 144 47.54 8.80 -46.61
CA LEU A 144 48.89 9.24 -46.28
C LEU A 144 49.09 10.65 -46.86
N LYS A 145 49.32 11.63 -45.99
CA LYS A 145 49.37 13.06 -46.35
C LYS A 145 50.77 13.63 -46.12
N THR A 146 51.25 14.47 -47.03
CA THR A 146 52.51 15.23 -46.84
C THR A 146 52.29 16.39 -45.85
N ALA A 147 53.37 17.05 -45.39
CA ALA A 147 53.33 18.25 -44.55
C ALA A 147 52.41 19.38 -45.06
N GLY A 148 52.08 19.41 -46.37
CA GLY A 148 51.12 20.31 -47.00
C GLY A 148 49.67 19.81 -47.11
N HIS A 149 49.27 18.76 -46.38
CA HIS A 149 47.93 18.14 -46.38
C HIS A 149 47.48 17.52 -47.72
N LYS A 150 48.40 17.28 -48.65
CA LYS A 150 48.11 16.63 -49.93
C LYS A 150 48.20 15.10 -49.77
N ILE A 151 47.20 14.37 -50.24
CA ILE A 151 47.18 12.90 -50.20
C ILE A 151 48.15 12.36 -51.27
N GLU A 152 49.15 11.58 -50.85
CA GLU A 152 50.17 10.98 -51.72
C GLU A 152 50.06 9.45 -51.82
N GLY A 153 49.25 8.84 -50.97
CA GLY A 153 48.99 7.41 -51.00
C GLY A 153 47.94 7.00 -49.96
N TYR A 154 47.70 5.71 -49.86
CA TYR A 154 46.78 5.13 -48.87
C TYR A 154 47.42 3.93 -48.19
N PHE A 155 47.25 3.84 -46.89
CA PHE A 155 47.58 2.68 -46.08
C PHE A 155 46.32 1.88 -45.80
N GLU A 156 46.32 0.59 -46.07
CA GLU A 156 45.29 -0.36 -45.64
C GLU A 156 45.96 -1.40 -44.74
N GLY A 157 45.55 -1.47 -43.48
CA GLY A 157 46.03 -2.43 -42.51
C GLY A 157 44.89 -3.22 -41.89
N VAL A 158 45.09 -4.52 -41.67
CA VAL A 158 44.19 -5.37 -40.87
C VAL A 158 44.87 -5.72 -39.56
N TYR A 159 44.40 -5.09 -38.48
CA TYR A 159 44.89 -5.26 -37.12
C TYR A 159 44.18 -6.43 -36.42
N LYS A 160 44.93 -7.35 -35.81
CA LYS A 160 44.41 -8.48 -35.01
C LYS A 160 44.48 -8.13 -33.51
N ALA A 161 43.33 -7.94 -32.87
CA ALA A 161 43.27 -7.58 -31.46
C ALA A 161 43.83 -8.68 -30.54
N ASP A 162 44.68 -8.32 -29.57
CA ASP A 162 45.26 -9.29 -28.62
C ASP A 162 44.17 -10.01 -27.80
N PRO A 163 44.03 -11.35 -27.91
CA PRO A 163 43.05 -12.13 -27.14
C PRO A 163 43.14 -11.92 -25.63
N ARG A 164 44.34 -11.68 -25.08
CA ARG A 164 44.55 -11.46 -23.64
C ARG A 164 43.98 -10.12 -23.19
N LYS A 165 44.25 -9.04 -23.93
CA LYS A 165 43.67 -7.72 -23.67
C LYS A 165 42.15 -7.74 -23.83
N MET A 166 41.63 -8.46 -24.82
CA MET A 166 40.18 -8.62 -25.01
C MET A 166 39.51 -9.35 -23.84
N ALA A 167 40.17 -10.37 -23.28
CA ALA A 167 39.69 -11.05 -22.07
C ALA A 167 39.69 -10.12 -20.83
N GLU A 168 40.71 -9.28 -20.66
CA GLU A 168 40.77 -8.30 -19.58
C GLU A 168 39.61 -7.29 -19.66
N ILE A 169 39.34 -6.77 -20.86
CA ILE A 169 38.24 -5.83 -21.11
C ILE A 169 36.87 -6.49 -20.82
N LYS A 170 36.66 -7.74 -21.26
CA LYS A 170 35.44 -8.50 -20.95
C LYS A 170 35.25 -8.67 -19.43
N ASN A 171 36.33 -9.01 -18.71
CA ASN A 171 36.29 -9.13 -17.25
C ASN A 171 35.96 -7.78 -16.58
N ARG A 172 36.50 -6.68 -17.09
CA ARG A 172 36.17 -5.33 -16.61
C ARG A 172 34.69 -5.02 -16.79
N ILE A 173 34.11 -5.32 -17.95
CA ILE A 173 32.67 -5.16 -18.21
C ILE A 173 31.84 -5.98 -17.23
N LEU A 174 32.19 -7.26 -17.03
CA LEU A 174 31.49 -8.13 -16.09
C LEU A 174 31.53 -7.58 -14.65
N LEU A 175 32.69 -7.08 -14.22
CA LEU A 175 32.84 -6.45 -12.91
C LEU A 175 32.02 -5.16 -12.79
N SER A 176 32.00 -4.30 -13.82
CA SER A 176 31.19 -3.08 -13.83
C SER A 176 29.68 -3.39 -13.78
N LEU A 177 29.23 -4.39 -14.53
CA LEU A 177 27.83 -4.84 -14.49
C LEU A 177 27.46 -5.41 -13.11
N LEU A 178 28.34 -6.22 -12.52
CA LEU A 178 28.15 -6.76 -11.18
C LEU A 178 28.06 -5.64 -10.13
N GLN A 179 28.93 -4.64 -10.21
CA GLN A 179 28.89 -3.46 -9.32
C GLN A 179 27.56 -2.72 -9.40
N VAL A 180 27.01 -2.51 -10.61
CA VAL A 180 25.70 -1.88 -10.81
C VAL A 180 24.60 -2.66 -10.09
N VAL A 181 24.53 -3.99 -10.31
CA VAL A 181 23.52 -4.85 -9.68
C VAL A 181 23.61 -4.79 -8.15
N VAL A 182 24.83 -4.84 -7.61
CA VAL A 182 25.11 -4.79 -6.17
C VAL A 182 24.74 -3.45 -5.55
N ILE A 183 25.10 -2.32 -6.20
CA ILE A 183 24.76 -0.98 -5.71
C ILE A 183 23.25 -0.77 -5.68
N ILE A 184 22.53 -1.18 -6.73
CA ILE A 184 21.06 -1.05 -6.77
C ILE A 184 20.42 -1.97 -5.71
N PHE A 185 20.96 -3.16 -5.50
CA PHE A 185 20.49 -4.08 -4.45
C PHE A 185 20.61 -3.46 -3.05
N PHE A 186 21.79 -2.94 -2.69
CA PHE A 186 22.01 -2.29 -1.40
C PHE A 186 21.14 -1.05 -1.23
N THR A 187 20.94 -0.29 -2.31
CA THR A 187 20.03 0.87 -2.31
C THR A 187 18.59 0.43 -2.00
N ALA A 188 18.10 -0.64 -2.64
CA ALA A 188 16.78 -1.22 -2.34
C ALA A 188 16.68 -1.73 -0.89
N LEU A 189 17.76 -2.34 -0.37
CA LEU A 189 17.86 -2.82 1.01
C LEU A 189 17.72 -1.68 2.03
N VAL A 190 18.31 -0.51 1.75
CA VAL A 190 18.20 0.69 2.61
C VAL A 190 16.83 1.37 2.48
N ILE A 191 16.25 1.43 1.28
CA ILE A 191 14.94 2.04 1.06
C ILE A 191 13.81 1.24 1.73
N TYR A 192 13.92 -0.10 1.77
CA TYR A 192 12.88 -0.95 2.36
C TYR A 192 12.49 -0.59 3.82
N PRO A 193 13.42 -0.51 4.80
CA PRO A 193 13.07 -0.13 6.16
C PRO A 193 12.55 1.30 6.26
N ILE A 194 13.02 2.23 5.41
CA ILE A 194 12.52 3.62 5.37
C ILE A 194 11.05 3.64 4.94
N VAL A 195 10.71 2.94 3.86
CA VAL A 195 9.33 2.86 3.36
C VAL A 195 8.43 2.17 4.40
N LEU A 196 8.91 1.11 5.06
CA LEU A 196 8.17 0.49 6.15
C LEU A 196 7.93 1.43 7.33
N PHE A 197 8.95 2.19 7.73
CA PHE A 197 8.85 3.16 8.82
C PHE A 197 7.83 4.25 8.48
N LEU A 198 7.94 4.87 7.31
CA LEU A 198 7.01 5.90 6.84
C LEU A 198 5.58 5.37 6.72
N ASN A 199 5.39 4.18 6.14
CA ASN A 199 4.07 3.58 6.00
C ASN A 199 3.44 3.24 7.36
N ARG A 200 4.23 2.74 8.32
CA ARG A 200 3.74 2.52 9.70
C ARG A 200 3.35 3.82 10.38
N GLY A 201 4.11 4.90 10.16
CA GLY A 201 3.77 6.24 10.64
C GLY A 201 2.44 6.74 10.08
N LEU A 202 2.25 6.65 8.76
CA LEU A 202 1.01 7.02 8.08
C LEU A 202 -0.20 6.22 8.59
N ILE A 203 -0.03 4.91 8.76
CA ILE A 203 -1.06 4.02 9.30
C ILE A 203 -1.46 4.44 10.72
N ARG A 204 -0.48 4.77 11.57
CA ARG A 204 -0.73 5.23 12.93
C ARG A 204 -1.50 6.56 12.94
N MET A 205 -1.04 7.55 12.20
CA MET A 205 -1.71 8.86 12.11
C MET A 205 -3.14 8.73 11.57
N THR A 206 -3.35 7.89 10.56
CA THR A 206 -4.69 7.61 10.02
C THR A 206 -5.59 7.00 11.09
N ARG A 207 -5.07 6.07 11.89
CA ARG A 207 -5.80 5.45 13.01
C ARG A 207 -6.13 6.46 14.11
N ASP A 208 -5.19 7.33 14.47
CA ASP A 208 -5.39 8.31 15.54
C ASP A 208 -6.44 9.36 15.14
N LEU A 209 -6.38 9.87 13.89
CA LEU A 209 -7.42 10.73 13.33
C LEU A 209 -8.78 10.03 13.31
N TYR A 210 -8.77 8.74 12.97
CA TYR A 210 -9.98 7.95 12.93
C TYR A 210 -10.64 7.81 14.32
N HIS A 211 -9.87 7.47 15.36
CA HIS A 211 -10.37 7.42 16.74
C HIS A 211 -10.80 8.79 17.25
N ALA A 212 -10.09 9.86 16.89
CA ALA A 212 -10.48 11.22 17.23
C ALA A 212 -11.84 11.58 16.63
N ASN A 213 -12.10 11.25 15.37
CA ASN A 213 -13.38 11.50 14.71
C ASN A 213 -14.54 10.74 15.38
N VAL A 214 -14.35 9.46 15.69
CA VAL A 214 -15.35 8.66 16.42
C VAL A 214 -15.57 9.19 17.85
N GLY A 215 -14.49 9.57 18.54
CA GLY A 215 -14.60 10.21 19.85
C GLY A 215 -15.42 11.50 19.79
N MET A 216 -15.14 12.36 18.81
CA MET A 216 -15.88 13.60 18.59
C MET A 216 -17.36 13.35 18.24
N LEU A 217 -17.65 12.33 17.43
CA LEU A 217 -19.02 11.91 17.11
C LEU A 217 -19.82 11.58 18.38
N LYS A 218 -19.23 10.80 19.30
CA LYS A 218 -19.87 10.46 20.58
C LYS A 218 -20.07 11.67 21.47
N VAL A 219 -19.05 12.53 21.58
CA VAL A 219 -19.13 13.75 22.39
C VAL A 219 -20.21 14.68 21.87
N LEU A 220 -20.29 14.90 20.56
CA LEU A 220 -21.29 15.77 19.95
C LEU A 220 -22.70 15.19 20.09
N GLY A 221 -22.90 13.92 19.71
CA GLY A 221 -24.20 13.26 19.87
C GLY A 221 -24.65 13.24 21.34
N GLY A 222 -23.71 13.03 22.26
CA GLY A 222 -23.95 13.06 23.69
C GLY A 222 -24.16 14.45 24.30
N ALA A 223 -23.63 15.51 23.69
CA ALA A 223 -23.91 16.88 24.13
C ALA A 223 -25.35 17.28 23.77
N ILE A 224 -25.81 16.91 22.58
CA ILE A 224 -27.17 17.17 22.12
C ILE A 224 -28.18 16.35 22.92
N ALA A 225 -27.93 15.05 23.11
CA ALA A 225 -28.83 14.20 23.87
C ALA A 225 -28.96 14.64 25.34
N LYS A 226 -27.89 15.16 25.98
CA LYS A 226 -27.95 15.79 27.31
C LYS A 226 -28.71 17.12 27.38
N ARG A 227 -28.80 17.85 26.26
CA ARG A 227 -29.56 19.09 26.19
C ARG A 227 -31.05 18.82 25.99
N ASP A 228 -31.39 17.80 25.20
CA ASP A 228 -32.76 17.41 24.89
C ASP A 228 -33.38 16.48 25.96
N SER A 229 -32.55 15.71 26.66
CA SER A 229 -32.96 14.71 27.65
C SER A 229 -31.91 14.52 28.74
N ASP A 230 -32.21 13.75 29.79
CA ASP A 230 -31.28 13.57 30.91
C ASP A 230 -30.06 12.67 30.59
N THR A 231 -30.11 11.85 29.53
CA THR A 231 -29.05 10.84 29.28
C THR A 231 -28.78 10.56 27.79
N ASN A 232 -27.59 10.07 27.48
CA ASN A 232 -27.16 9.70 26.11
C ASN A 232 -27.43 8.24 25.75
N ILE A 233 -28.04 7.49 26.67
CA ILE A 233 -28.17 6.03 26.59
C ILE A 233 -29.09 5.64 25.43
N HIS A 234 -30.08 6.48 25.11
CA HIS A 234 -30.95 6.33 23.95
C HIS A 234 -30.15 6.19 22.64
N ASN A 235 -29.24 7.14 22.37
CA ASN A 235 -28.41 7.09 21.15
C ASN A 235 -27.60 5.80 21.07
N TYR A 236 -27.14 5.28 22.21
CA TYR A 236 -26.37 4.05 22.28
C TYR A 236 -27.23 2.83 21.94
N ARG A 237 -28.41 2.70 22.56
CA ARG A 237 -29.34 1.60 22.31
C ARG A 237 -29.86 1.61 20.87
N VAL A 238 -30.32 2.76 20.38
CA VAL A 238 -30.79 2.90 18.99
C VAL A 238 -29.69 2.54 17.99
N THR A 239 -28.44 2.97 18.23
CA THR A 239 -27.32 2.59 17.36
C THR A 239 -27.12 1.07 17.34
N ILE A 240 -27.15 0.41 18.50
CA ILE A 240 -27.01 -1.04 18.56
C ILE A 240 -28.16 -1.73 17.82
N PHE A 241 -29.41 -1.38 18.11
CA PHE A 241 -30.58 -1.97 17.42
C PHE A 241 -30.50 -1.78 15.90
N ALA A 242 -30.18 -0.58 15.44
CA ALA A 242 -30.07 -0.25 14.02
C ALA A 242 -28.99 -1.08 13.32
N VAL A 243 -27.81 -1.20 13.94
CA VAL A 243 -26.71 -1.99 13.36
C VAL A 243 -27.05 -3.47 13.33
N ARG A 244 -27.67 -4.01 14.38
CA ARG A 244 -28.07 -5.43 14.41
C ARG A 244 -29.10 -5.74 13.35
N LEU A 245 -30.07 -4.85 13.14
CA LEU A 245 -31.01 -4.96 12.03
C LEU A 245 -30.29 -4.89 10.67
N ALA A 246 -29.34 -3.97 10.51
CA ALA A 246 -28.54 -3.84 9.29
C ALA A 246 -27.69 -5.09 9.01
N GLU A 247 -27.09 -5.71 10.04
CA GLU A 247 -26.36 -6.98 9.96
C GLU A 247 -27.30 -8.10 9.47
N THR A 248 -28.49 -8.22 10.06
CA THR A 248 -29.47 -9.25 9.72
C THR A 248 -29.96 -9.15 8.27
N VAL A 249 -30.11 -7.94 7.73
CA VAL A 249 -30.50 -7.74 6.32
C VAL A 249 -29.33 -7.74 5.34
N GLY A 250 -28.10 -8.00 5.82
CA GLY A 250 -26.92 -8.14 4.98
C GLY A 250 -26.40 -6.83 4.38
N LEU A 251 -26.57 -5.70 5.08
CA LEU A 251 -26.10 -4.40 4.61
C LEU A 251 -24.56 -4.37 4.54
N LYS A 252 -24.00 -3.74 3.50
CA LYS A 252 -22.54 -3.64 3.37
C LYS A 252 -21.97 -2.75 4.48
N ARG A 253 -20.71 -3.01 4.81
CA ARG A 253 -19.97 -2.35 5.89
C ARG A 253 -19.99 -0.81 5.79
N GLU A 254 -19.91 -0.27 4.57
CA GLU A 254 -19.92 1.16 4.30
C GLU A 254 -21.28 1.80 4.66
N TYR A 255 -22.39 1.12 4.39
CA TYR A 255 -23.71 1.59 4.78
C TYR A 255 -23.91 1.54 6.30
N ILE A 256 -23.42 0.49 6.96
CA ILE A 256 -23.48 0.37 8.42
C ILE A 256 -22.64 1.47 9.09
N ALA A 257 -21.48 1.81 8.54
CA ALA A 257 -20.68 2.94 9.02
C ALA A 257 -21.44 4.28 8.94
N GLY A 258 -22.12 4.54 7.82
CA GLY A 258 -23.00 5.70 7.67
C GLY A 258 -24.19 5.68 8.63
N LEU A 259 -24.81 4.51 8.83
CA LEU A 259 -25.90 4.30 9.78
C LEU A 259 -25.46 4.63 11.20
N ILE A 260 -24.30 4.16 11.66
CA ILE A 260 -23.80 4.49 13.01
C ILE A 260 -23.63 5.99 13.17
N LYS A 261 -22.95 6.67 12.24
CA LYS A 261 -22.78 8.14 12.31
C LYS A 261 -24.13 8.86 12.33
N GLY A 262 -25.04 8.41 11.47
CA GLY A 262 -26.41 8.87 11.39
C GLY A 262 -27.16 8.71 12.71
N SER A 263 -27.08 7.54 13.34
CA SER A 263 -27.74 7.27 14.62
C SER A 263 -27.25 8.17 15.75
N PHE A 264 -25.96 8.50 15.78
CA PHE A 264 -25.43 9.44 16.79
C PHE A 264 -25.84 10.90 16.54
N LEU A 265 -26.08 11.28 15.29
CA LEU A 265 -26.26 12.67 14.87
C LEU A 265 -27.67 12.98 14.34
N HIS A 266 -28.60 12.04 14.35
CA HIS A 266 -29.94 12.21 13.79
C HIS A 266 -30.62 13.49 14.29
N ASP A 267 -30.42 13.77 15.58
CA ASP A 267 -30.96 14.92 16.30
C ASP A 267 -30.00 16.12 16.42
N VAL A 268 -28.82 16.11 15.78
CA VAL A 268 -27.79 17.15 15.97
C VAL A 268 -28.30 18.56 15.67
N GLY A 269 -29.26 18.70 14.75
CA GLY A 269 -29.87 19.97 14.41
C GLY A 269 -30.77 20.57 15.50
N LYS A 270 -31.10 19.81 16.55
CA LYS A 270 -31.79 20.36 17.74
C LYS A 270 -30.98 21.47 18.41
N ILE A 271 -29.67 21.56 18.14
CA ILE A 271 -28.83 22.70 18.56
C ILE A 271 -29.38 24.07 18.09
N ALA A 272 -30.07 24.11 16.95
CA ALA A 272 -30.64 25.33 16.40
C ALA A 272 -32.05 25.64 16.94
N ILE A 273 -32.66 24.73 17.70
CA ILE A 273 -34.00 24.91 18.26
C ILE A 273 -33.89 25.63 19.60
N SER A 274 -34.68 26.69 19.81
CA SER A 274 -34.68 27.45 21.06
C SER A 274 -35.15 26.61 22.25
N ASP A 275 -34.58 26.81 23.43
CA ASP A 275 -34.95 26.09 24.66
C ASP A 275 -36.45 26.22 25.00
N ARG A 276 -37.07 27.37 24.69
CA ARG A 276 -38.51 27.59 24.90
C ARG A 276 -39.38 26.58 24.15
N ILE A 277 -38.92 26.11 23.00
CA ILE A 277 -39.60 25.10 22.18
C ILE A 277 -39.11 23.70 22.55
N LEU A 278 -37.79 23.52 22.65
CA LEU A 278 -37.17 22.22 22.93
C LEU A 278 -37.58 21.64 24.29
N LEU A 279 -37.58 22.47 25.32
CA LEU A 279 -37.83 22.08 26.72
C LEU A 279 -39.25 22.43 27.18
N LYS A 280 -40.17 22.71 26.25
CA LYS A 280 -41.54 23.12 26.60
C LYS A 280 -42.25 21.99 27.36
N PRO A 281 -42.74 22.23 28.60
CA PRO A 281 -43.51 21.22 29.32
C PRO A 281 -44.95 21.18 28.74
N GLY A 282 -45.19 20.31 27.75
CA GLY A 282 -46.50 20.09 27.16
C GLY A 282 -46.46 19.93 25.63
N LYS A 283 -47.64 19.98 24.99
CA LYS A 283 -47.74 19.93 23.53
C LYS A 283 -47.26 21.23 22.90
N LEU A 284 -46.53 21.12 21.78
CA LEU A 284 -46.16 22.26 20.95
C LEU A 284 -47.40 22.80 20.21
N THR A 285 -47.47 24.11 19.97
CA THR A 285 -48.42 24.67 19.01
C THR A 285 -48.04 24.27 17.59
N ASN A 286 -48.93 24.48 16.62
CA ASN A 286 -48.63 24.17 15.21
C ASN A 286 -47.40 24.96 14.72
N GLU A 287 -47.27 26.22 15.10
CA GLU A 287 -46.13 27.08 14.74
C GLU A 287 -44.83 26.60 15.39
N GLU A 288 -44.88 26.23 16.68
CA GLU A 288 -43.73 25.66 17.39
C GLU A 288 -43.33 24.29 16.83
N TRP A 289 -44.31 23.50 16.35
CA TRP A 289 -44.06 22.23 15.68
C TRP A 289 -43.40 22.42 14.32
N GLU A 290 -43.83 23.41 13.53
CA GLU A 290 -43.14 23.77 12.28
C GLU A 290 -41.68 24.17 12.53
N VAL A 291 -41.40 24.89 13.62
CA VAL A 291 -40.03 25.20 14.03
C VAL A 291 -39.29 23.95 14.49
N MET A 292 -39.91 23.06 15.26
CA MET A 292 -39.26 21.81 15.70
C MET A 292 -38.79 20.95 14.52
N LYS A 293 -39.59 20.83 13.46
CA LYS A 293 -39.23 20.03 12.27
C LYS A 293 -37.96 20.52 11.57
N THR A 294 -37.61 21.81 11.70
CA THR A 294 -36.41 22.36 11.04
C THR A 294 -35.10 21.77 11.57
N HIS A 295 -35.10 21.07 12.71
CA HIS A 295 -33.91 20.37 13.20
C HIS A 295 -33.35 19.39 12.16
N VAL A 296 -34.20 18.82 11.31
CA VAL A 296 -33.77 17.95 10.20
C VAL A 296 -32.88 18.75 9.25
N ARG A 297 -33.36 19.91 8.77
CA ARG A 297 -32.60 20.78 7.87
C ARG A 297 -31.32 21.30 8.50
N HIS A 298 -31.37 21.73 9.76
CA HIS A 298 -30.18 22.17 10.49
C HIS A 298 -29.19 21.02 10.70
N GLY A 299 -29.66 19.81 10.96
CA GLY A 299 -28.81 18.62 11.09
C GLY A 299 -28.09 18.30 9.79
N VAL A 300 -28.81 18.30 8.67
CA VAL A 300 -28.24 18.09 7.33
C VAL A 300 -27.20 19.15 6.99
N ASP A 301 -27.48 20.41 7.31
CA ASP A 301 -26.54 21.51 7.15
C ASP A 301 -25.26 21.24 7.96
N ILE A 302 -25.38 20.96 9.26
CA ILE A 302 -24.24 20.67 10.15
C ILE A 302 -23.38 19.51 9.63
N VAL A 303 -23.98 18.36 9.30
CA VAL A 303 -23.21 17.18 8.84
C VAL A 303 -22.65 17.37 7.42
N GLY A 304 -23.27 18.22 6.61
CA GLY A 304 -22.83 18.52 5.24
C GLY A 304 -21.49 19.25 5.16
N HIS A 305 -21.10 19.98 6.21
CA HIS A 305 -19.84 20.74 6.27
C HIS A 305 -18.58 19.88 6.42
N TYR A 306 -18.70 18.61 6.81
CA TYR A 306 -17.55 17.73 7.02
C TYR A 306 -17.65 16.44 6.20
N GLY A 307 -16.70 16.24 5.28
CA GLY A 307 -16.72 15.13 4.32
C GLY A 307 -16.84 13.74 4.94
N TRP A 308 -16.30 13.52 6.14
CA TRP A 308 -16.39 12.25 6.86
C TRP A 308 -17.79 11.93 7.38
N LEU A 309 -18.69 12.91 7.48
CA LEU A 309 -20.07 12.75 7.96
C LEU A 309 -21.11 12.71 6.84
N LYS A 310 -20.69 12.81 5.57
CA LYS A 310 -21.64 12.84 4.43
C LYS A 310 -22.55 11.60 4.38
N ASP A 311 -22.03 10.45 4.79
CA ASP A 311 -22.76 9.18 4.85
C ASP A 311 -23.74 9.08 6.05
N ALA A 312 -23.68 10.02 6.99
CA ALA A 312 -24.67 10.18 8.05
C ALA A 312 -25.95 10.89 7.55
N ALA A 313 -25.85 11.65 6.46
CA ALA A 313 -26.89 12.58 6.01
C ALA A 313 -28.22 11.87 5.70
N ASP A 314 -28.18 10.63 5.22
CA ASP A 314 -29.39 9.85 4.94
C ASP A 314 -30.26 9.67 6.19
N VAL A 315 -29.64 9.29 7.32
CA VAL A 315 -30.38 9.13 8.58
C VAL A 315 -30.84 10.49 9.08
N VAL A 316 -29.93 11.47 9.16
CA VAL A 316 -30.24 12.81 9.68
C VAL A 316 -31.39 13.46 8.91
N ARG A 317 -31.42 13.30 7.59
CA ARG A 317 -32.43 13.92 6.73
C ARG A 317 -33.79 13.22 6.76
N TYR A 318 -33.80 11.90 6.91
CA TYR A 318 -35.00 11.10 6.66
C TYR A 318 -35.45 10.24 7.83
N HIS A 319 -34.87 10.40 9.04
CA HIS A 319 -35.26 9.61 10.21
C HIS A 319 -36.73 9.79 10.63
N HIS A 320 -37.38 10.89 10.23
CA HIS A 320 -38.82 11.12 10.43
C HIS A 320 -39.68 10.84 9.19
N ALA A 321 -39.10 10.29 8.12
CA ALA A 321 -39.87 9.81 6.98
C ALA A 321 -40.63 8.53 7.36
N LYS A 322 -41.84 8.39 6.83
CA LYS A 322 -42.69 7.20 7.00
C LYS A 322 -42.82 6.48 5.68
N PHE A 323 -42.90 5.15 5.71
CA PHE A 323 -42.94 4.34 4.49
C PHE A 323 -44.11 4.69 3.55
N ASP A 324 -45.25 5.17 4.06
CA ASP A 324 -46.40 5.67 3.29
C ASP A 324 -46.27 7.12 2.80
N GLY A 325 -45.22 7.82 3.23
CA GLY A 325 -44.89 9.23 2.96
C GLY A 325 -45.67 10.27 3.75
N SER A 326 -46.34 9.88 4.82
CA SER A 326 -46.96 10.81 5.78
C SER A 326 -45.96 11.44 6.77
N GLY A 327 -44.67 11.12 6.64
CA GLY A 327 -43.58 11.70 7.45
C GLY A 327 -43.10 13.08 6.94
N TYR A 328 -42.09 13.64 7.62
CA TYR A 328 -41.53 14.97 7.30
C TYR A 328 -39.99 14.91 7.15
N GLU A 329 -39.33 15.90 6.53
CA GLU A 329 -39.88 17.07 5.81
C GLU A 329 -40.08 16.82 4.30
N VAL A 330 -39.58 15.71 3.75
CA VAL A 330 -39.37 15.55 2.29
C VAL A 330 -40.45 14.69 1.60
N GLY A 331 -41.41 14.14 2.36
CA GLY A 331 -42.58 13.42 1.81
C GLY A 331 -42.27 12.15 0.98
N LEU A 332 -41.06 11.60 1.08
CA LEU A 332 -40.63 10.41 0.36
C LEU A 332 -41.45 9.17 0.75
N LYS A 333 -41.61 8.24 -0.19
CA LYS A 333 -42.42 7.02 -0.03
C LYS A 333 -41.63 5.76 -0.33
N GLY A 334 -41.94 4.70 0.40
CA GLY A 334 -41.44 3.35 0.16
C GLY A 334 -39.90 3.30 0.12
N HIS A 335 -39.39 2.78 -1.00
CA HIS A 335 -37.96 2.57 -1.19
C HIS A 335 -37.19 3.81 -1.65
N ASP A 336 -37.87 4.94 -1.93
CA ASP A 336 -37.20 6.22 -2.16
C ASP A 336 -36.56 6.77 -0.88
N ILE A 337 -37.04 6.30 0.29
CA ILE A 337 -36.40 6.55 1.58
C ILE A 337 -35.12 5.71 1.65
N PRO A 338 -33.95 6.31 1.92
CA PRO A 338 -32.71 5.56 2.06
C PRO A 338 -32.81 4.43 3.08
N ILE A 339 -32.19 3.29 2.79
CA ILE A 339 -32.28 2.09 3.63
C ILE A 339 -31.79 2.36 5.07
N ASN A 340 -30.75 3.17 5.23
CA ASN A 340 -30.25 3.55 6.56
C ASN A 340 -31.32 4.28 7.39
N ALA A 341 -32.08 5.19 6.78
CA ALA A 341 -33.16 5.90 7.47
C ALA A 341 -34.33 4.97 7.82
N ARG A 342 -34.71 4.06 6.90
CA ARG A 342 -35.74 3.04 7.17
C ARG A 342 -35.36 2.12 8.33
N ILE A 343 -34.10 1.68 8.40
CA ILE A 343 -33.57 0.87 9.51
C ILE A 343 -33.57 1.67 10.81
N PHE A 344 -33.08 2.92 10.75
CA PHE A 344 -33.04 3.79 11.91
C PHE A 344 -34.44 4.04 12.50
N ALA A 345 -35.45 4.30 11.68
CA ALA A 345 -36.82 4.54 12.14
C ALA A 345 -37.41 3.36 12.95
N VAL A 346 -37.12 2.12 12.54
CA VAL A 346 -37.53 0.92 13.30
C VAL A 346 -36.83 0.90 14.66
N ALA A 347 -35.52 1.12 14.69
CA ALA A 347 -34.70 1.09 15.90
C ALA A 347 -35.08 2.22 16.89
N ASP A 348 -35.32 3.42 16.39
CA ASP A 348 -35.68 4.60 17.18
C ASP A 348 -37.05 4.44 17.85
N VAL A 349 -38.07 4.01 17.08
CA VAL A 349 -39.39 3.75 17.65
C VAL A 349 -39.36 2.59 18.63
N PHE A 350 -38.63 1.52 18.33
CA PHE A 350 -38.47 0.41 19.26
C PHE A 350 -37.88 0.87 20.60
N ASP A 351 -36.77 1.62 20.58
CA ASP A 351 -36.18 2.16 21.81
C ASP A 351 -37.13 3.11 22.54
N ALA A 352 -37.83 3.98 21.82
CA ALA A 352 -38.78 4.93 22.40
C ALA A 352 -39.98 4.27 23.10
N LEU A 353 -40.39 3.08 22.64
CA LEU A 353 -41.49 2.31 23.23
C LEU A 353 -41.04 1.41 24.38
N THR A 354 -39.80 0.91 24.34
CA THR A 354 -39.23 -0.01 25.34
C THR A 354 -38.47 0.69 26.47
N SER A 355 -38.14 1.97 26.31
CA SER A 355 -37.38 2.73 27.31
C SER A 355 -38.29 3.58 28.19
N ARG A 356 -37.92 3.70 29.47
CA ARG A 356 -38.57 4.61 30.40
C ARG A 356 -38.29 6.06 30.00
N ARG A 357 -39.33 6.90 29.95
CA ARG A 357 -39.23 8.35 29.72
C ARG A 357 -39.94 9.10 30.86
N PRO A 358 -39.63 10.38 31.15
CA PRO A 358 -40.23 11.15 32.25
C PRO A 358 -41.77 11.14 32.28
N TYR A 359 -42.41 10.96 31.12
CA TYR A 359 -43.86 10.99 30.96
C TYR A 359 -44.49 9.64 30.59
N LYS A 360 -43.71 8.56 30.53
CA LYS A 360 -44.18 7.27 30.01
C LYS A 360 -43.35 6.09 30.54
N GLU A 361 -44.04 5.14 31.16
CA GLU A 361 -43.46 3.84 31.52
C GLU A 361 -43.26 2.97 30.26
N PRO A 362 -42.22 2.14 30.22
CA PRO A 362 -41.93 1.29 29.07
C PRO A 362 -43.06 0.29 28.82
N PHE A 363 -43.38 0.05 27.55
CA PHE A 363 -44.33 -0.99 27.18
C PHE A 363 -43.69 -2.38 27.28
N ALA A 364 -44.52 -3.40 27.50
CA ALA A 364 -44.10 -4.79 27.37
C ALA A 364 -43.64 -5.08 25.94
N LEU A 365 -42.67 -5.97 25.77
CA LEU A 365 -42.06 -6.24 24.46
C LEU A 365 -43.11 -6.70 23.44
N GLU A 366 -44.06 -7.54 23.87
CA GLU A 366 -45.14 -8.05 23.03
C GLU A 366 -46.03 -6.91 22.50
N GLU A 367 -46.29 -5.91 23.34
CA GLU A 367 -47.03 -4.71 22.97
C GLU A 367 -46.26 -3.87 21.95
N VAL A 368 -44.95 -3.68 22.17
CA VAL A 368 -44.08 -2.95 21.23
C VAL A 368 -44.05 -3.64 19.87
N MET A 369 -43.87 -4.96 19.85
CA MET A 369 -43.84 -5.73 18.62
C MET A 369 -45.19 -5.72 17.90
N ARG A 370 -46.32 -5.68 18.63
CA ARG A 370 -47.64 -5.47 18.02
C ARG A 370 -47.72 -4.10 17.34
N ILE A 371 -47.33 -3.02 18.02
CA ILE A 371 -47.34 -1.66 17.45
C ILE A 371 -46.46 -1.57 16.19
N LEU A 372 -45.25 -2.15 16.22
CA LEU A 372 -44.36 -2.17 15.06
C LEU A 372 -44.97 -2.96 13.89
N THR A 373 -45.65 -4.07 14.18
CA THR A 373 -46.32 -4.91 13.18
C THR A 373 -47.55 -4.23 12.59
N GLU A 374 -48.33 -3.50 13.38
CA GLU A 374 -49.46 -2.67 12.92
C GLU A 374 -48.97 -1.50 12.04
N GLY A 375 -47.80 -0.96 12.33
CA GLY A 375 -47.13 0.07 11.52
C GLY A 375 -46.49 -0.43 10.22
N ARG A 376 -46.59 -1.73 9.92
CA ARG A 376 -45.98 -2.35 8.73
C ARG A 376 -46.61 -1.81 7.43
N GLY A 377 -45.79 -1.27 6.54
CA GLY A 377 -46.22 -0.71 5.26
C GLY A 377 -46.79 0.71 5.35
N SER A 378 -47.06 1.22 6.55
CA SER A 378 -47.44 2.61 6.80
C SER A 378 -46.25 3.41 7.35
N HIS A 379 -45.89 3.15 8.61
CA HIS A 379 -44.73 3.78 9.24
C HIS A 379 -43.43 3.11 8.79
N PHE A 380 -43.40 1.78 8.78
CA PHE A 380 -42.17 1.00 8.63
C PHE A 380 -42.14 0.19 7.35
N ASP A 381 -40.94 -0.06 6.85
CA ASP A 381 -40.71 -0.96 5.73
C ASP A 381 -41.15 -2.41 6.11
N PRO A 382 -42.04 -3.03 5.32
CA PRO A 382 -42.50 -4.40 5.56
C PRO A 382 -41.40 -5.46 5.67
N MET A 383 -40.30 -5.29 4.93
CA MET A 383 -39.16 -6.21 4.94
C MET A 383 -38.37 -6.07 6.25
N LEU A 384 -38.15 -4.83 6.69
CA LEU A 384 -37.39 -4.55 7.91
C LEU A 384 -38.13 -4.99 9.17
N ILE A 385 -39.45 -4.84 9.23
CA ILE A 385 -40.25 -5.39 10.35
C ILE A 385 -40.13 -6.91 10.41
N GLY A 386 -40.20 -7.59 9.25
CA GLY A 386 -40.02 -9.04 9.19
C GLY A 386 -38.64 -9.49 9.67
N ALA A 387 -37.58 -8.77 9.31
CA ALA A 387 -36.22 -9.06 9.77
C ALA A 387 -36.03 -8.73 11.27
N PHE A 388 -36.57 -7.60 11.73
CA PHE A 388 -36.43 -7.16 13.12
C PHE A 388 -37.16 -8.10 14.08
N ALA A 389 -38.32 -8.63 13.71
CA ALA A 389 -39.06 -9.61 14.52
C ALA A 389 -38.26 -10.89 14.82
N GLN A 390 -37.28 -11.26 13.98
CA GLN A 390 -36.43 -12.43 14.21
C GLN A 390 -35.37 -12.21 15.29
N ILE A 391 -35.03 -10.95 15.58
CA ILE A 391 -33.93 -10.59 16.48
C ILE A 391 -34.40 -9.80 17.71
N ALA A 392 -35.61 -9.21 17.68
CA ALA A 392 -36.12 -8.28 18.69
C ALA A 392 -36.08 -8.85 20.11
N ASP A 393 -36.56 -10.08 20.33
CA ASP A 393 -36.58 -10.71 21.66
C ASP A 393 -35.17 -10.84 22.25
N SER A 394 -34.26 -11.43 21.48
CA SER A 394 -32.87 -11.60 21.90
C SER A 394 -32.15 -10.27 22.14
N LEU A 395 -32.41 -9.26 21.30
CA LEU A 395 -31.80 -7.94 21.44
C LEU A 395 -32.36 -7.17 22.64
N TYR A 396 -33.66 -7.29 22.88
CA TYR A 396 -34.28 -6.69 24.06
C TYR A 396 -33.71 -7.31 25.34
N GLU A 397 -33.56 -8.63 25.42
CA GLU A 397 -32.92 -9.28 26.56
C GLU A 397 -31.44 -8.90 26.72
N GLU A 398 -30.70 -8.73 25.62
CA GLU A 398 -29.29 -8.32 25.64
C GLU A 398 -29.10 -6.89 26.15
N ILE A 399 -30.08 -5.99 25.91
CA ILE A 399 -29.92 -4.55 26.11
C ILE A 399 -30.74 -4.03 27.30
N SER A 400 -31.87 -4.65 27.61
CA SER A 400 -32.78 -4.24 28.69
C SER A 400 -32.19 -4.57 30.06
N GLY A 401 -32.15 -3.58 30.94
CA GLY A 401 -31.62 -3.73 32.32
C GLY A 401 -30.10 -3.86 32.43
N VAL A 402 -29.37 -3.59 31.35
CA VAL A 402 -27.90 -3.55 31.36
C VAL A 402 -27.40 -2.20 31.89
N ASP A 403 -26.34 -2.23 32.70
CA ASP A 403 -25.67 -1.02 33.19
C ASP A 403 -25.13 -0.17 32.03
N ASP A 404 -25.24 1.16 32.15
CA ASP A 404 -24.85 2.12 31.11
C ASP A 404 -23.41 1.91 30.61
N ARG A 405 -22.48 1.51 31.49
CA ARG A 405 -21.08 1.27 31.11
C ARG A 405 -20.93 0.02 30.25
N LEU A 406 -21.73 -1.01 30.51
CA LEU A 406 -21.72 -2.24 29.71
C LEU A 406 -22.32 -1.99 28.32
N LEU A 407 -23.36 -1.14 28.24
CA LEU A 407 -23.91 -0.69 26.97
C LEU A 407 -22.88 0.11 26.16
N GLU A 408 -22.19 1.05 26.81
CA GLU A 408 -21.13 1.85 26.20
C GLU A 408 -19.98 0.96 25.69
N ASN A 409 -19.52 -0.02 26.48
CA ASN A 409 -18.50 -0.97 26.04
C ASN A 409 -18.95 -1.83 24.84
N SER A 410 -20.22 -2.22 24.81
CA SER A 410 -20.79 -3.01 23.70
C SER A 410 -20.85 -2.18 22.42
N LEU A 411 -21.27 -0.92 22.55
CA LEU A 411 -21.27 0.04 21.46
C LEU A 411 -19.85 0.35 20.96
N ASP A 412 -18.89 0.48 21.87
CA ASP A 412 -17.48 0.64 21.53
C ASP A 412 -17.03 -0.52 20.66
N GLY A 413 -17.20 -1.77 21.11
CA GLY A 413 -16.84 -2.94 20.31
C GLY A 413 -17.52 -2.99 18.93
N LEU A 414 -18.76 -2.51 18.83
CA LEU A 414 -19.51 -2.44 17.59
C LEU A 414 -18.96 -1.36 16.64
N ILE A 415 -18.77 -0.14 17.14
CA ILE A 415 -18.16 0.96 16.38
C ILE A 415 -16.82 0.49 15.84
N ASP A 416 -15.99 -0.03 16.74
CA ASP A 416 -14.65 -0.48 16.46
C ASP A 416 -14.66 -1.66 15.47
N ARG A 417 -15.75 -2.43 15.33
CA ARG A 417 -15.92 -3.46 14.26
C ARG A 417 -16.09 -2.85 12.88
N TYR A 418 -16.89 -1.80 12.73
CA TYR A 418 -17.25 -1.22 11.43
C TYR A 418 -16.24 -0.20 10.93
N PHE A 419 -15.51 0.37 11.86
CA PHE A 419 -14.70 1.55 11.65
C PHE A 419 -13.20 1.31 11.73
N SER A 420 -12.80 0.17 12.28
CA SER A 420 -11.42 -0.27 12.16
C SER A 420 -11.08 -0.59 10.72
N THR A 421 -10.14 0.15 10.15
CA THR A 421 -9.40 -0.34 8.98
C THR A 421 -8.96 -1.80 9.24
N GLY A 422 -8.96 -2.71 8.25
CA GLY A 422 -8.56 -4.13 8.37
C GLY A 422 -7.14 -4.38 8.92
N LEU A 423 -6.48 -3.35 9.43
CA LEU A 423 -5.28 -3.37 10.26
C LEU A 423 -5.54 -3.95 11.66
N GLN A 424 -6.76 -3.84 12.21
CA GLN A 424 -7.08 -4.46 13.50
C GLN A 424 -7.42 -5.95 13.39
N GLU A 425 -7.73 -6.48 12.21
CA GLU A 425 -8.18 -7.86 12.06
C GLU A 425 -7.07 -8.86 12.46
N SER A 426 -5.79 -8.57 12.18
CA SER A 426 -4.67 -9.41 12.65
C SER A 426 -4.38 -9.28 14.15
N ASP A 427 -4.65 -8.13 14.75
CA ASP A 427 -4.43 -7.92 16.18
C ASP A 427 -5.61 -8.48 17.00
N ARG A 428 -6.82 -8.52 16.40
CA ARG A 428 -8.05 -9.08 16.99
C ARG A 428 -8.21 -10.57 16.80
N LEU A 429 -7.76 -11.17 15.70
CA LEU A 429 -7.77 -12.63 15.54
C LEU A 429 -7.03 -13.30 16.70
N ASN A 430 -5.87 -12.75 17.08
CA ASN A 430 -5.10 -13.22 18.24
C ASN A 430 -5.86 -13.03 19.57
N CYS A 431 -6.65 -11.97 19.70
CA CYS A 431 -7.40 -11.64 20.92
C CYS A 431 -8.70 -12.46 21.06
N TRP A 432 -9.39 -12.71 19.93
CA TRP A 432 -10.62 -13.49 19.87
C TRP A 432 -10.32 -14.99 19.94
N GLU A 433 -9.23 -15.47 19.31
CA GLU A 433 -8.74 -16.85 19.49
C GLU A 433 -8.31 -17.11 20.93
N PHE A 434 -7.69 -16.14 21.61
CA PHE A 434 -7.38 -16.28 23.05
C PHE A 434 -8.64 -16.42 23.91
N MET A 435 -9.69 -15.63 23.62
CA MET A 435 -11.00 -15.75 24.30
C MET A 435 -11.80 -17.00 23.89
N LYS A 436 -11.62 -17.51 22.66
CA LYS A 436 -12.24 -18.73 22.16
C LYS A 436 -11.57 -19.98 22.75
N CYS A 437 -10.25 -19.95 22.91
CA CYS A 437 -9.48 -20.94 23.66
C CYS A 437 -9.96 -21.03 25.12
N GLY A 438 -10.30 -19.90 25.75
CA GLY A 438 -10.97 -19.89 27.06
C GLY A 438 -12.38 -20.50 27.10
N ARG A 439 -13.05 -20.62 25.94
CA ARG A 439 -14.37 -21.27 25.80
C ARG A 439 -14.30 -22.75 25.45
N GLU A 440 -13.28 -23.18 24.70
CA GLU A 440 -13.13 -24.56 24.19
C GLU A 440 -12.28 -25.45 25.11
N VAL A 441 -11.48 -24.89 26.02
CA VAL A 441 -10.62 -25.68 26.91
C VAL A 441 -11.37 -26.09 28.18
N GLY A 442 -12.33 -26.99 27.99
CA GLY A 442 -12.79 -27.92 29.03
C GLY A 442 -11.76 -29.01 29.28
N GLY A 443 -10.57 -28.67 29.81
CA GLY A 443 -9.71 -29.67 30.45
C GLY A 443 -8.21 -29.72 30.12
N LEU A 444 -7.57 -28.68 29.57
CA LEU A 444 -6.10 -28.69 29.37
C LEU A 444 -5.40 -27.46 29.98
N LYS A 445 -4.19 -27.71 30.50
CA LYS A 445 -3.43 -26.82 31.40
C LYS A 445 -2.97 -25.54 30.70
N ALA A 446 -3.33 -24.39 31.29
CA ALA A 446 -2.99 -23.04 30.86
C ALA A 446 -1.49 -22.63 30.97
N GLN A 447 -0.55 -23.58 30.93
CA GLN A 447 0.89 -23.32 31.09
C GLN A 447 1.67 -23.24 29.78
N GLU A 448 1.06 -23.56 28.64
CA GLU A 448 1.73 -23.52 27.32
C GLU A 448 1.37 -22.28 26.47
N LEU A 449 0.43 -21.44 26.91
CA LEU A 449 0.09 -20.19 26.21
C LEU A 449 0.98 -19.06 26.73
N GLY A 450 2.17 -18.99 26.14
CA GLY A 450 3.12 -17.90 26.31
C GLY A 450 2.50 -16.53 26.00
N VAL A 451 3.00 -15.54 26.73
CA VAL A 451 2.64 -14.13 26.69
C VAL A 451 2.56 -13.59 25.25
N CYS A 452 1.55 -12.78 24.94
CA CYS A 452 1.52 -11.96 23.73
C CYS A 452 2.70 -10.95 23.78
N PRO A 453 3.72 -11.08 22.91
CA PRO A 453 4.97 -10.33 23.06
C PRO A 453 4.85 -8.84 22.66
N VAL A 454 3.67 -8.38 22.24
CA VAL A 454 3.51 -7.04 21.61
C VAL A 454 2.97 -5.98 22.58
N TYR A 455 2.30 -6.35 23.67
CA TYR A 455 1.69 -5.37 24.60
C TYR A 455 1.85 -5.79 26.07
N PRO A 456 2.84 -5.24 26.80
CA PRO A 456 3.03 -5.51 28.24
C PRO A 456 1.87 -5.03 29.12
N ASP A 457 1.08 -4.06 28.65
CA ASP A 457 -0.03 -3.44 29.39
C ASP A 457 -1.40 -4.08 29.14
N HIS A 458 -1.48 -5.16 28.36
CA HIS A 458 -2.75 -5.78 27.96
C HIS A 458 -3.54 -6.37 29.15
N GLY A 459 -2.86 -6.75 30.24
CA GLY A 459 -3.49 -7.20 31.48
C GLY A 459 -4.39 -6.14 32.14
N ARG A 460 -4.06 -4.84 31.98
CA ARG A 460 -4.89 -3.73 32.50
C ARG A 460 -6.14 -3.50 31.64
N HIS A 461 -6.07 -3.78 30.33
CA HIS A 461 -7.18 -3.58 29.42
C HIS A 461 -8.25 -4.68 29.57
N CYS A 462 -7.82 -5.95 29.72
CA CYS A 462 -8.72 -7.05 30.09
C CYS A 462 -9.38 -6.81 31.47
N ALA A 463 -8.64 -6.32 32.46
CA ALA A 463 -9.22 -5.99 33.77
C ALA A 463 -10.28 -4.87 33.70
N ARG A 464 -10.19 -3.98 32.69
CA ARG A 464 -11.15 -2.90 32.44
C ARG A 464 -12.43 -3.40 31.75
N ILE A 465 -12.30 -4.33 30.81
CA ILE A 465 -13.42 -4.96 30.08
C ILE A 465 -14.25 -5.87 31.00
N VAL A 466 -13.65 -6.48 32.02
CA VAL A 466 -14.32 -7.41 32.94
C VAL A 466 -14.88 -6.71 34.20
N GLY A 467 -14.64 -5.40 34.37
CA GLY A 467 -15.25 -4.57 35.42
C GLY A 467 -14.66 -4.74 36.83
N THR A 468 -13.72 -3.86 37.20
CA THR A 468 -13.29 -3.45 38.58
C THR A 468 -12.75 -4.52 39.57
N PRO A 469 -12.00 -4.10 40.62
CA PRO A 469 -11.29 -5.01 41.53
C PRO A 469 -12.26 -5.87 42.36
N CYS A 470 -12.00 -7.18 42.50
CA CYS A 470 -12.78 -8.10 43.36
C CYS A 470 -12.62 -7.70 44.84
N GLY A 471 -13.48 -6.79 45.31
CA GLY A 471 -13.64 -6.40 46.72
C GLY A 471 -14.69 -7.21 47.48
N GLY A 472 -15.01 -8.42 47.04
CA GLY A 472 -15.85 -9.36 47.80
C GLY A 472 -17.23 -9.66 47.22
N GLU A 473 -17.76 -8.87 46.28
CA GLU A 473 -19.05 -9.17 45.63
C GLU A 473 -18.96 -8.98 44.11
N VAL A 474 -19.34 -10.01 43.35
CA VAL A 474 -19.40 -9.99 41.88
C VAL A 474 -20.86 -9.93 41.47
N GLN A 475 -21.23 -8.97 40.63
CA GLN A 475 -22.55 -8.92 39.98
C GLN A 475 -22.44 -9.24 38.48
N GLY A 476 -23.54 -9.72 37.88
CA GLY A 476 -23.66 -9.99 36.45
C GLY A 476 -23.44 -11.44 36.02
N PHE A 477 -23.26 -11.65 34.70
CA PHE A 477 -23.22 -12.97 34.02
C PHE A 477 -22.21 -13.96 34.62
N PHE A 478 -21.08 -13.46 35.16
CA PHE A 478 -20.05 -14.28 35.82
C PHE A 478 -20.52 -14.87 37.16
N ALA A 479 -21.35 -14.14 37.93
CA ALA A 479 -21.91 -14.64 39.19
C ALA A 479 -22.87 -15.81 38.95
N ARG A 480 -23.68 -15.75 37.89
CA ARG A 480 -24.60 -16.83 37.48
C ARG A 480 -23.87 -18.11 37.03
N LYS A 481 -22.70 -17.99 36.40
CA LYS A 481 -21.99 -19.14 35.84
C LYS A 481 -21.01 -19.82 36.81
N PHE A 482 -20.41 -19.08 37.75
CA PHE A 482 -19.32 -19.61 38.59
C PHE A 482 -19.53 -19.48 40.11
N GLY A 483 -20.62 -18.84 40.55
CA GLY A 483 -21.08 -18.81 41.94
C GLY A 483 -20.20 -18.05 42.96
N ASN A 484 -18.89 -17.85 42.72
CA ASN A 484 -18.03 -16.99 43.53
C ASN A 484 -16.67 -16.67 42.86
N CYS A 485 -16.06 -15.50 43.15
CA CYS A 485 -14.79 -15.02 42.52
C CYS A 485 -13.62 -16.03 42.68
N ARG A 486 -13.59 -16.81 43.79
CA ARG A 486 -12.57 -17.84 44.08
C ARG A 486 -12.58 -19.07 43.14
N LYS A 487 -13.67 -19.28 42.39
CA LYS A 487 -13.80 -20.38 41.42
C LYS A 487 -13.47 -19.95 39.99
N CYS A 488 -13.20 -18.65 39.76
CA CYS A 488 -12.78 -18.13 38.45
C CYS A 488 -11.34 -18.62 38.11
N PRO A 489 -11.10 -19.19 36.91
CA PRO A 489 -9.76 -19.61 36.48
C PRO A 489 -8.71 -18.48 36.51
N PHE A 490 -9.13 -17.23 36.29
CA PHE A 490 -8.27 -16.05 36.33
C PHE A 490 -7.73 -15.77 37.75
N PHE A 491 -8.54 -15.98 38.79
CA PHE A 491 -8.17 -15.76 40.20
C PHE A 491 -7.10 -16.74 40.71
N ARG A 492 -6.96 -17.91 40.06
CA ARG A 492 -5.95 -18.93 40.38
C ARG A 492 -4.69 -18.80 39.51
N SER A 493 -4.61 -17.80 38.64
CA SER A 493 -3.47 -17.62 37.74
C SER A 493 -2.33 -16.87 38.45
N LYS A 494 -1.07 -17.25 38.18
CA LYS A 494 0.13 -16.51 38.63
C LYS A 494 0.15 -15.04 38.15
N HIS A 495 -0.68 -14.68 37.18
CA HIS A 495 -0.82 -13.32 36.66
C HIS A 495 -1.63 -12.41 37.60
N TYR A 496 -2.63 -12.95 38.31
CA TYR A 496 -3.39 -12.18 39.29
C TYR A 496 -2.47 -11.68 40.43
N ASP A 497 -1.64 -12.56 40.97
CA ASP A 497 -0.71 -12.24 42.07
C ASP A 497 0.33 -11.20 41.67
N ARG A 498 0.75 -11.20 40.39
CA ARG A 498 1.74 -10.25 39.86
C ARG A 498 1.16 -8.85 39.60
N ILE A 499 -0.11 -8.76 39.22
CA ILE A 499 -0.78 -7.48 38.88
C ILE A 499 -1.40 -6.82 40.11
N PHE A 500 -2.00 -7.62 41.01
CA PHE A 500 -2.81 -7.12 42.13
C PHE A 500 -2.19 -7.37 43.51
N GLY A 501 -1.00 -7.98 43.57
CA GLY A 501 -0.18 -8.09 44.78
C GLY A 501 -0.93 -8.66 45.98
N ARG A 502 -1.07 -9.98 46.09
CA ARG A 502 -1.39 -10.56 47.40
C ARG A 502 -0.25 -10.26 48.35
N LYS A 503 -0.49 -9.46 49.38
CA LYS A 503 0.17 -9.67 50.66
C LYS A 503 -0.27 -11.04 51.13
N THR A 504 0.62 -12.02 51.02
CA THR A 504 0.50 -13.30 51.69
C THR A 504 0.51 -13.05 53.19
N GLU A 505 -0.66 -12.98 53.82
CA GLU A 505 -0.76 -13.33 55.23
C GLU A 505 -0.98 -14.85 55.30
N ALA A 506 -0.02 -15.51 55.93
CA ALA A 506 -0.04 -16.93 56.21
C ALA A 506 -0.96 -17.20 57.40
N LEU A 507 -2.05 -17.94 57.16
CA LEU A 507 -2.56 -19.09 57.93
C LEU A 507 -3.94 -19.51 57.40
#